data_AF-A0A947H7N7-F1
#
_entry.id   AF-A0A947H7N7-F1
#
_cell.length_a   1.000
_cell.length_b   1.000
_cell.length_c   1.000
_cell.angle_alpha   90.00
_cell.angle_beta   90.00
_cell.angle_gamma   90.00
#
_symmetry.space_group_name_H-M   'P 1'
#
loop_
_entity.id
_entity.type
_entity.pdbx_description
1 polymer ?
#
loop_
_entity_poly.entity_id
_entity_poly.type
_entity_poly.pdbx_seq_one_letter_code
_entity_poly.pdbx_strand_id
1 'polypeptide(L)'
;MPGIRMIERVRMTDVLKEQNFQLSPHCGDSYTCLKEAGRILGVNRLVIGTVNRVGSLYSIHLRLVDVQTSLLPSQPAKGGVHIAGEFRGAEVWLNQKQVGKVPLSLSLSPGEYQLEVKQVGYQTWQSSLQIQSENTLEIRPELQREEPHWGIMIGVFSSLLLILADSLLQRGPGQGLQRADMYITQQ
;
A
#
# COMPACT_ATOMS: atom_id res chain seq x y z
N MET A 1 -1.60 7.53 37.41
CA MET A 1 -1.72 6.39 36.46
C MET A 1 -1.56 5.10 37.27
N PRO A 2 -2.45 4.10 37.15
CA PRO A 2 -2.25 2.83 37.86
C PRO A 2 -0.96 2.18 37.37
N GLY A 3 -0.15 1.65 38.30
CA GLY A 3 1.11 0.99 38.01
C GLY A 3 0.91 -0.35 37.31
N ILE A 4 1.53 -0.54 36.15
CA ILE A 4 1.50 -1.81 35.42
C ILE A 4 2.56 -2.74 36.04
N ARG A 5 2.14 -3.94 36.47
CA ARG A 5 3.04 -5.00 36.93
C ARG A 5 3.29 -5.98 35.79
N MET A 6 4.50 -6.01 35.25
CA MET A 6 4.88 -6.92 34.17
C MET A 6 5.45 -8.24 34.70
N ILE A 7 5.18 -9.31 33.97
CA ILE A 7 5.83 -10.60 34.19
C ILE A 7 7.15 -10.62 33.42
N GLU A 8 8.21 -11.08 34.07
CA GLU A 8 9.49 -11.30 33.43
C GLU A 8 9.43 -12.47 32.44
N ARG A 9 10.11 -12.33 31.30
CA ARG A 9 10.13 -13.36 30.24
C ARG A 9 10.51 -14.75 30.78
N VAL A 10 11.49 -14.83 31.69
CA VAL A 10 11.98 -16.10 32.26
C VAL A 10 10.87 -16.81 33.03
N ARG A 11 10.21 -16.09 33.95
CA ARG A 11 9.09 -16.61 34.73
C ARG A 11 7.93 -17.06 33.85
N MET A 12 7.66 -16.36 32.75
CA MET A 12 6.63 -16.75 31.79
C MET A 12 6.94 -18.11 31.15
N THR A 13 8.20 -18.33 30.74
CA THR A 13 8.60 -19.59 30.10
C THR A 13 8.57 -20.77 31.06
N ASP A 14 8.91 -20.57 32.34
CA ASP A 14 8.93 -21.64 33.33
C ASP A 14 7.51 -22.14 33.65
N VAL A 15 6.59 -21.21 33.93
CA VAL A 15 5.18 -21.55 34.25
C VAL A 15 4.50 -22.30 33.09
N LEU A 16 4.74 -21.87 31.84
CA LEU A 16 4.13 -22.53 30.68
C LEU A 16 4.72 -23.93 30.42
N LYS A 17 6.01 -24.14 30.70
CA LYS A 17 6.67 -25.46 30.59
C LYS A 17 6.22 -26.42 31.69
N GLU A 18 6.10 -25.94 32.93
CA GLU A 18 5.66 -26.74 34.08
C GLU A 18 4.26 -27.32 33.88
N GLN A 19 3.36 -26.56 33.25
CA GLN A 19 1.99 -27.01 32.94
C GLN A 19 1.91 -27.86 31.67
N ASN A 20 3.06 -28.21 31.07
CA ASN A 20 3.16 -28.91 29.78
C ASN A 20 2.28 -28.25 28.71
N PHE A 21 2.13 -26.93 28.80
CA PHE A 21 1.30 -26.17 27.88
C PHE A 21 2.03 -26.17 26.54
N GLN A 22 1.54 -27.01 25.63
CA GLN A 22 2.04 -27.05 24.27
C GLN A 22 1.75 -25.69 23.65
N LEU A 23 2.75 -24.81 23.67
CA LEU A 23 2.76 -23.60 22.86
C LEU A 23 2.79 -24.07 21.41
N SER A 24 1.61 -24.42 20.90
CA SER A 24 1.46 -24.69 19.49
C SER A 24 1.93 -23.43 18.77
N PRO A 25 2.70 -23.55 17.69
CA PRO A 25 3.19 -22.41 16.91
C PRO A 25 2.06 -21.47 16.42
N HIS A 26 0.80 -21.89 16.56
CA HIS A 26 -0.41 -21.27 16.04
C HIS A 26 -1.34 -20.69 17.14
N CYS A 27 -0.91 -20.63 18.41
CA CYS A 27 -1.74 -19.98 19.45
C CYS A 27 -1.93 -18.46 19.27
N GLY A 28 -1.32 -17.84 18.24
CA GLY A 28 -1.46 -16.41 17.94
C GLY A 28 -2.89 -15.97 17.56
N ASP A 29 -3.68 -16.88 16.99
CA ASP A 29 -5.01 -16.55 16.45
C ASP A 29 -6.17 -17.13 17.27
N SER A 30 -5.90 -18.15 18.10
CA SER A 30 -6.90 -18.74 18.97
C SER A 30 -7.04 -17.94 20.26
N TYR A 31 -8.04 -17.06 20.30
CA TYR A 31 -8.35 -16.27 21.49
C TYR A 31 -8.61 -17.12 22.74
N THR A 32 -9.11 -18.35 22.58
CA THR A 32 -9.26 -19.32 23.67
C THR A 32 -7.91 -19.79 24.22
N CYS A 33 -6.94 -20.10 23.35
CA CYS A 33 -5.58 -20.46 23.78
C CYS A 33 -4.94 -19.31 24.60
N LEU A 34 -5.12 -18.08 24.13
CA LEU A 34 -4.57 -16.89 24.76
C LEU A 34 -5.19 -16.64 26.13
N LYS A 35 -6.51 -16.78 26.26
CA LYS A 35 -7.18 -16.70 27.56
C LYS A 35 -6.66 -17.74 28.54
N GLU A 36 -6.50 -18.98 28.09
CA GLU A 36 -6.01 -20.05 28.96
C GLU A 36 -4.57 -19.81 29.41
N ALA A 37 -3.69 -19.41 28.48
CA ALA A 37 -2.33 -18.99 28.80
C ALA A 37 -2.32 -17.82 29.80
N GLY A 38 -3.21 -16.85 29.65
CA GLY A 38 -3.33 -15.72 30.57
C GLY A 38 -3.77 -16.13 31.98
N ARG A 39 -4.68 -17.10 32.10
CA ARG A 39 -5.11 -17.67 33.38
C ARG A 39 -3.97 -18.43 34.06
N ILE A 40 -3.26 -19.26 33.30
CA ILE A 40 -2.08 -20.00 33.78
C ILE A 40 -0.99 -19.02 34.28
N LEU A 41 -0.76 -17.94 33.54
CA LEU A 41 0.21 -16.91 33.91
C LEU A 41 -0.28 -15.97 35.03
N GLY A 42 -1.55 -16.06 35.44
CA GLY A 42 -2.13 -15.21 36.49
C GLY A 42 -2.18 -13.73 36.12
N VAL A 43 -2.40 -13.40 34.84
CA VAL A 43 -2.50 -12.02 34.35
C VAL A 43 -3.92 -11.65 33.96
N ASN A 44 -4.27 -10.37 34.15
CA ASN A 44 -5.57 -9.86 33.72
C ASN A 44 -5.58 -9.44 32.24
N ARG A 45 -4.39 -9.08 31.71
CA ARG A 45 -4.20 -8.61 30.34
C ARG A 45 -2.95 -9.23 29.74
N LEU A 46 -3.05 -9.62 28.48
CA LEU A 46 -1.94 -10.09 27.65
C LEU A 46 -1.72 -9.10 26.52
N VAL A 47 -0.46 -8.80 26.23
CA VAL A 47 -0.06 -8.17 24.98
C VAL A 47 0.55 -9.26 24.13
N ILE A 48 -0.09 -9.56 23.01
CA ILE A 48 0.41 -10.50 22.03
C ILE A 48 0.60 -9.80 20.70
N GLY A 49 1.41 -10.37 19.84
CA GLY A 49 1.61 -9.79 18.53
C GLY A 49 2.55 -10.59 17.67
N THR A 50 2.52 -10.26 16.39
CA THR A 50 3.42 -10.83 15.39
C THR A 50 4.36 -9.75 14.88
N VAL A 51 5.57 -10.18 14.55
CA VAL A 51 6.53 -9.33 13.84
C VAL A 51 6.73 -9.96 12.48
N ASN A 52 6.24 -9.27 11.45
CA ASN A 52 6.35 -9.68 10.06
C ASN A 52 7.37 -8.81 9.34
N ARG A 53 8.13 -9.40 8.42
CA ARG A 53 9.06 -8.67 7.55
C ARG A 53 8.59 -8.81 6.11
N VAL A 54 8.35 -7.68 5.45
CA VAL A 54 7.95 -7.62 4.04
C VAL A 54 8.91 -6.68 3.33
N GLY A 55 9.69 -7.21 2.38
CA GLY A 55 10.80 -6.49 1.78
C GLY A 55 11.81 -6.02 2.84
N SER A 56 11.92 -4.69 3.02
CA SER A 56 12.71 -4.04 4.08
C SER A 56 11.88 -3.53 5.26
N LEU A 57 10.55 -3.62 5.20
CA LEU A 57 9.65 -3.12 6.23
C LEU A 57 9.41 -4.18 7.31
N TYR A 58 9.61 -3.80 8.57
CA TYR A 58 9.12 -4.57 9.72
C TYR A 58 7.73 -4.07 10.10
N SER A 59 6.76 -4.98 10.13
CA SER A 59 5.41 -4.72 10.61
C SER A 59 5.22 -5.43 11.93
N ILE A 60 4.87 -4.68 12.96
CA ILE A 60 4.54 -5.21 14.28
C ILE A 60 3.04 -5.07 14.47
N HIS A 61 2.34 -6.19 14.54
CA HIS A 61 0.91 -6.22 14.87
C HIS A 61 0.78 -6.58 16.34
N LEU A 62 0.23 -5.67 17.16
CA LEU A 62 0.01 -5.91 18.58
C LEU A 62 -1.49 -5.95 18.88
N ARG A 63 -1.89 -6.89 19.74
CA ARG A 63 -3.24 -7.01 20.28
C ARG A 63 -3.18 -7.06 21.79
N LEU A 64 -4.10 -6.33 22.42
CA LEU A 64 -4.35 -6.42 23.86
C LEU A 64 -5.52 -7.40 24.07
N VAL A 65 -5.27 -8.46 24.84
CA VAL A 65 -6.26 -9.48 25.19
C VAL A 65 -6.59 -9.35 26.66
N ASP A 66 -7.86 -9.13 26.96
CA ASP A 66 -8.38 -9.25 28.32
C ASP A 66 -8.68 -10.73 28.62
N VAL A 67 -8.15 -11.23 29.73
CA VAL A 67 -8.24 -12.64 30.12
C VAL A 67 -9.57 -12.95 30.81
N GLN A 68 -10.14 -11.96 31.49
CA GLN A 68 -11.29 -12.11 32.38
C GLN A 68 -12.61 -11.93 31.65
N THR A 69 -12.63 -11.14 30.57
CA THR A 69 -13.84 -11.01 29.75
C THR A 69 -14.30 -12.38 29.25
N SER A 70 -15.59 -12.63 29.15
CA SER A 70 -16.13 -13.83 28.49
C SER A 70 -16.37 -13.61 26.99
N LEU A 71 -16.43 -12.35 26.57
CA LEU A 71 -16.66 -11.97 25.18
C LEU A 71 -15.38 -12.17 24.36
N LEU A 72 -15.52 -12.73 23.16
CA LEU A 72 -14.48 -12.66 22.15
C LEU A 72 -14.41 -11.21 21.65
N PRO A 73 -13.22 -10.62 21.41
CA PRO A 73 -13.14 -9.32 20.76
C PRO A 73 -13.86 -9.41 19.42
N SER A 74 -14.91 -8.61 19.27
CA SER A 74 -15.76 -8.60 18.08
C SER A 74 -15.12 -7.92 16.88
N GLN A 75 -13.94 -7.31 17.06
CA GLN A 75 -13.21 -6.65 15.99
C GLN A 75 -12.15 -7.59 15.41
N PRO A 76 -12.27 -8.00 14.14
CA PRO A 76 -11.20 -8.72 13.47
C PRO A 76 -9.99 -7.80 13.43
N ALA A 77 -8.82 -8.36 13.71
CA ALA A 77 -7.63 -7.53 13.67
C ALA A 77 -7.35 -7.05 12.25
N LYS A 78 -6.74 -5.88 12.16
CA LYS A 78 -6.49 -5.22 10.89
C LYS A 78 -5.32 -5.89 10.17
N GLY A 79 -5.32 -5.79 8.85
CA GLY A 79 -4.17 -6.06 8.00
C GLY A 79 -3.42 -4.78 7.69
N GLY A 80 -2.10 -4.87 7.54
CA GLY A 80 -1.26 -3.79 7.04
C GLY A 80 -1.23 -3.76 5.52
N VAL A 81 -1.17 -2.57 4.95
CA VAL A 81 -0.82 -2.38 3.53
C VAL A 81 0.29 -1.33 3.46
N HIS A 82 1.40 -1.68 2.84
CA HIS A 82 2.49 -0.76 2.56
C HIS A 82 2.64 -0.59 1.05
N ILE A 83 2.48 0.64 0.58
CA ILE A 83 2.61 1.00 -0.82
C ILE A 83 3.94 1.72 -0.97
N ALA A 84 4.88 1.06 -1.65
CA ALA A 84 6.22 1.54 -1.92
C ALA A 84 6.44 1.64 -3.42
N GLY A 85 7.50 2.34 -3.86
CA GLY A 85 7.83 2.41 -5.28
C GLY A 85 8.62 3.66 -5.66
N GLU A 86 8.99 3.72 -6.93
CA GLU A 86 9.77 4.83 -7.50
C GLU A 86 8.93 6.09 -7.74
N PHE A 87 7.62 5.93 -7.95
CA PHE A 87 6.65 7.01 -8.19
C PHE A 87 6.30 7.77 -6.90
N ARG A 88 7.30 8.36 -6.24
CA ARG A 88 7.10 9.16 -5.03
C ARG A 88 6.15 10.34 -5.30
N GLY A 89 5.22 10.56 -4.38
CA GLY A 89 4.21 11.62 -4.49
C GLY A 89 2.99 11.24 -5.33
N ALA A 90 2.98 10.08 -6.00
CA ALA A 90 1.81 9.57 -6.69
C ALA A 90 0.64 9.40 -5.74
N GLU A 91 -0.56 9.76 -6.20
CA GLU A 91 -1.76 9.72 -5.39
C GLU A 91 -2.26 8.29 -5.25
N VAL A 92 -2.61 7.92 -4.02
CA VAL A 92 -3.15 6.61 -3.68
C VAL A 92 -4.63 6.76 -3.38
N TRP A 93 -5.43 5.96 -4.07
CA TRP A 93 -6.88 5.92 -3.95
C TRP A 93 -7.32 4.51 -3.60
N LEU A 94 -8.25 4.40 -2.65
CA LEU A 94 -8.71 3.12 -2.14
C LEU A 94 -10.23 3.17 -2.08
N ASN A 95 -10.89 2.30 -2.86
CA ASN A 95 -12.32 2.34 -3.13
C ASN A 95 -12.80 3.74 -3.54
N GLN A 96 -12.13 4.35 -4.53
CA GLN A 96 -12.41 5.70 -5.06
C GLN A 96 -12.22 6.86 -4.06
N LYS A 97 -11.68 6.61 -2.87
CA LYS A 97 -11.33 7.66 -1.90
C LYS A 97 -9.82 7.86 -1.86
N GLN A 98 -9.35 9.08 -2.02
CA GLN A 98 -7.93 9.40 -1.83
C GLN A 98 -7.52 9.15 -0.37
N VAL A 99 -6.52 8.29 -0.16
CA VAL A 99 -6.03 7.89 1.16
C VAL A 99 -4.64 8.45 1.47
N GLY A 100 -3.92 8.93 0.45
CA GLY A 100 -2.61 9.55 0.64
C GLY A 100 -1.78 9.58 -0.64
N LYS A 101 -0.45 9.56 -0.47
CA LYS A 101 0.54 9.58 -1.55
C LYS A 101 1.65 8.56 -1.29
N VAL A 102 2.30 8.05 -2.33
CA VAL A 102 3.41 7.09 -2.23
C VAL A 102 4.68 7.75 -1.65
N PRO A 103 5.40 7.11 -0.69
CA PRO A 103 5.06 5.86 -0.02
C PRO A 103 3.99 6.04 1.08
N LEU A 104 3.13 5.03 1.26
CA LEU A 104 2.01 5.06 2.20
C LEU A 104 1.88 3.75 2.98
N SER A 105 1.61 3.83 4.28
CA SER A 105 1.24 2.67 5.10
C SER A 105 -0.16 2.83 5.67
N LEU A 106 -0.98 1.80 5.57
CA LEU A 106 -2.37 1.76 6.02
C LEU A 106 -2.64 0.54 6.88
N SER A 107 -3.58 0.66 7.83
CA SER A 107 -4.14 -0.47 8.58
C SER A 107 -5.62 -0.60 8.26
N LEU A 108 -5.98 -1.63 7.51
CA LEU A 108 -7.32 -1.84 6.97
C LEU A 108 -7.98 -3.05 7.62
N SER A 109 -9.30 -3.01 7.76
CA SER A 109 -10.06 -4.19 8.18
C SER A 109 -9.94 -5.28 7.09
N PRO A 110 -9.98 -6.57 7.45
CA PRO A 110 -9.96 -7.64 6.46
C PRO A 110 -11.10 -7.51 5.44
N GLY A 111 -10.82 -7.85 4.18
CA GLY A 111 -11.77 -7.74 3.07
C GLY A 111 -11.11 -7.30 1.77
N GLU A 112 -11.95 -7.13 0.75
CA GLU A 112 -11.52 -6.73 -0.59
C GLU A 112 -11.52 -5.22 -0.77
N TYR A 113 -10.49 -4.71 -1.45
CA TYR A 113 -10.35 -3.30 -1.75
C TYR A 113 -9.85 -3.08 -3.17
N GLN A 114 -10.37 -2.06 -3.83
CA GLN A 114 -9.85 -1.57 -5.11
C GLN A 114 -8.81 -0.49 -4.84
N LEU A 115 -7.57 -0.75 -5.20
CA LEU A 115 -6.46 0.19 -5.11
C LEU A 115 -6.21 0.82 -6.48
N GLU A 116 -6.10 2.15 -6.53
CA GLU A 116 -5.64 2.88 -7.70
C GLU A 116 -4.46 3.79 -7.32
N VAL A 117 -3.49 3.90 -8.23
CA VAL A 117 -2.33 4.79 -8.08
C VAL A 117 -2.25 5.69 -9.31
N LYS A 118 -2.28 7.01 -9.07
CA LYS A 118 -2.36 8.04 -10.10
C LYS A 118 -1.15 8.96 -10.04
N GLN A 119 -0.55 9.21 -11.21
CA GLN A 119 0.54 10.14 -11.39
C GLN A 119 0.32 10.90 -12.70
N VAL A 120 0.53 12.22 -12.68
CA VAL A 120 0.36 13.05 -13.89
C VAL A 120 1.31 12.56 -15.00
N GLY A 121 0.77 12.37 -16.21
CA GLY A 121 1.52 11.88 -17.38
C GLY A 121 1.67 10.36 -17.45
N TYR A 122 0.99 9.61 -16.58
CA TYR A 122 1.01 8.16 -16.53
C TYR A 122 -0.40 7.59 -16.56
N GLN A 123 -0.53 6.39 -17.13
CA GLN A 123 -1.76 5.61 -17.02
C GLN A 123 -2.04 5.27 -15.56
N THR A 124 -3.32 5.33 -15.17
CA THR A 124 -3.75 4.94 -13.82
C THR A 124 -3.51 3.45 -13.64
N TRP A 125 -2.69 3.09 -12.66
CA TRP A 125 -2.49 1.69 -12.27
C TRP A 125 -3.57 1.29 -11.27
N GLN A 126 -4.13 0.09 -11.43
CA GLN A 126 -5.21 -0.42 -10.59
C GLN A 126 -4.96 -1.87 -10.20
N SER A 127 -5.39 -2.26 -8.99
CA SER A 127 -5.27 -3.63 -8.49
C SER A 127 -6.32 -3.94 -7.41
N SER A 128 -6.84 -5.17 -7.42
CA SER A 128 -7.68 -5.72 -6.35
C SER A 128 -6.82 -6.28 -5.22
N LEU A 129 -7.00 -5.78 -4.01
CA LEU A 129 -6.30 -6.23 -2.81
C LEU A 129 -7.21 -7.10 -1.95
N GLN A 130 -6.70 -8.24 -1.49
CA GLN A 130 -7.37 -9.08 -0.50
C GLN A 130 -6.66 -8.97 0.85
N ILE A 131 -7.25 -8.22 1.78
CA ILE A 131 -6.63 -7.94 3.08
C ILE A 131 -6.99 -9.02 4.09
N GLN A 132 -5.96 -9.61 4.70
CA GLN A 132 -6.07 -10.57 5.79
C GLN A 132 -5.61 -9.91 7.10
N SER A 133 -6.19 -10.36 8.22
CA SER A 133 -5.78 -9.89 9.56
C SER A 133 -4.34 -10.26 9.88
N GLU A 134 -3.61 -9.39 10.59
CA GLU A 134 -2.21 -9.60 11.05
C GLU A 134 -1.17 -9.81 9.95
N ASN A 135 -1.57 -9.78 8.69
CA ASN A 135 -0.66 -9.81 7.57
C ASN A 135 -0.42 -8.38 7.09
N THR A 136 0.78 -8.13 6.57
CA THR A 136 1.10 -6.88 5.89
C THR A 136 1.39 -7.18 4.43
N LEU A 137 0.65 -6.54 3.52
CA LEU A 137 0.90 -6.63 2.09
C LEU A 137 1.78 -5.47 1.65
N GLU A 138 2.85 -5.76 0.91
CA GLU A 138 3.64 -4.73 0.23
C GLU A 138 3.24 -4.67 -1.24
N ILE A 139 2.88 -3.49 -1.72
CA ILE A 139 2.48 -3.21 -3.09
C ILE A 139 3.52 -2.29 -3.71
N ARG A 140 3.99 -2.64 -4.91
CA ARG A 140 4.91 -1.86 -5.73
C ARG A 140 4.26 -1.55 -7.06
N PRO A 141 3.57 -0.40 -7.20
CA PRO A 141 2.93 -0.03 -8.44
C PRO A 141 3.97 0.22 -9.53
N GLU A 142 3.70 -0.27 -10.74
CA GLU A 142 4.49 -0.01 -11.93
C GLU A 142 3.64 0.77 -12.94
N LEU A 143 3.92 2.07 -13.09
CA LEU A 143 3.14 2.97 -13.94
C LEU A 143 3.72 3.02 -15.35
N GLN A 144 2.86 2.86 -16.35
CA GLN A 144 3.21 3.09 -17.76
C GLN A 144 2.93 4.55 -18.13
N ARG A 145 3.81 5.17 -18.92
CA ARG A 145 3.56 6.52 -19.41
C ARG A 145 2.31 6.52 -20.27
N GLU A 146 1.48 7.55 -20.10
CA GLU A 146 0.37 7.76 -21.00
C GLU A 146 0.96 8.23 -22.33
N GLU A 147 0.91 7.37 -23.36
CA GLU A 147 1.36 7.74 -24.69
C GLU A 147 0.50 8.92 -25.17
N PRO A 148 1.08 10.12 -25.36
CA PRO A 148 0.30 11.22 -25.90
C PRO A 148 -0.11 10.80 -27.31
N HIS A 149 -1.40 10.92 -27.64
CA HIS A 149 -1.94 10.63 -28.96
C HIS A 149 -1.48 11.68 -30.00
N TRP A 150 -0.18 11.93 -30.13
CA TRP A 150 0.37 12.86 -31.14
C TRP A 150 0.14 12.34 -32.57
N GLY A 151 -0.01 11.02 -32.74
CA GLY A 151 -0.28 10.38 -34.03
C GLY A 151 -1.65 10.70 -34.64
N ILE A 152 -2.66 11.05 -33.83
CA ILE A 152 -3.98 11.42 -34.36
C ILE A 152 -3.97 12.87 -34.86
N MET A 153 -3.17 13.75 -34.24
CA MET A 153 -3.05 15.16 -34.65
C MET A 153 -2.34 15.34 -36.00
N ILE A 154 -1.50 14.41 -36.44
CA ILE A 154 -0.87 14.48 -37.78
C ILE A 154 -1.84 14.04 -38.90
N GLY A 155 -2.84 13.20 -38.59
CA GLY A 155 -3.82 12.71 -39.55
C GLY A 155 -4.96 13.68 -39.85
N VAL A 156 -5.47 14.41 -38.86
CA VAL A 156 -6.60 15.34 -39.06
C VAL A 156 -6.20 16.71 -39.62
N PHE A 157 -4.91 17.08 -39.52
CA PHE A 157 -4.39 18.28 -40.16
C PHE A 157 -3.92 18.07 -41.61
N SER A 158 -3.89 16.82 -42.12
CA SER A 158 -3.54 16.55 -43.53
C SER A 158 -4.59 17.07 -44.54
N SER A 159 -5.82 17.35 -44.10
CA SER A 159 -6.87 17.90 -44.97
C SER A 159 -6.86 19.43 -45.04
N LEU A 160 -6.20 20.11 -44.10
CA LEU A 160 -6.14 21.58 -44.06
C LEU A 160 -4.72 22.14 -44.27
N LEU A 161 -3.68 21.29 -44.29
CA LEU A 161 -2.30 21.69 -44.57
C LEU A 161 -1.87 21.53 -46.04
N LEU A 162 -2.78 21.18 -46.96
CA LEU A 162 -2.45 21.08 -48.39
C LEU A 162 -2.55 22.42 -49.15
N ILE A 163 -3.23 23.43 -48.61
CA ILE A 163 -3.39 24.73 -49.31
C ILE A 163 -2.18 25.66 -49.09
N LEU A 164 -1.42 25.49 -48.00
CA LEU A 164 -0.25 26.34 -47.72
C LEU A 164 1.08 25.76 -48.22
N ALA A 165 1.19 24.44 -48.37
CA ALA A 165 2.43 23.81 -48.85
C ALA A 165 2.74 24.11 -50.33
N ASP A 166 1.72 24.34 -51.15
CA ASP A 166 1.88 24.63 -52.58
C ASP A 166 2.49 26.03 -52.84
N SER A 167 2.34 26.95 -51.88
CA SER A 167 2.92 28.30 -51.96
C SER A 167 4.41 28.37 -51.58
N LEU A 168 4.96 27.33 -50.93
CA LEU A 168 6.34 27.32 -50.40
C LEU A 168 7.32 26.48 -51.24
N LEU A 169 6.86 25.72 -52.22
CA LEU A 169 7.72 24.92 -53.12
C LEU A 169 8.24 25.68 -54.35
N GLN A 170 7.98 27.00 -54.48
CA GLN A 170 8.55 27.83 -55.55
C GLN A 170 9.86 28.56 -55.15
N ARG A 171 10.47 28.26 -53.99
CA ARG A 171 11.79 28.84 -53.64
C ARG A 171 12.92 27.88 -53.97
N GLY A 172 13.73 28.27 -54.96
CA GLY A 172 14.89 27.53 -55.47
C GLY A 172 16.00 27.30 -54.43
N PRO A 173 16.97 26.43 -54.76
CA PRO A 173 17.95 25.91 -53.81
C PRO A 173 19.02 26.95 -53.49
N GLY A 174 19.11 27.41 -52.25
CA GLY A 174 20.19 28.32 -51.87
C GLY A 174 20.11 29.05 -50.53
N GLN A 175 19.43 28.55 -49.49
CA GLN A 175 19.57 29.12 -48.13
C GLN A 175 19.56 28.03 -47.06
N GLY A 176 20.51 28.15 -46.13
CA GLY A 176 20.91 27.13 -45.17
C GLY A 176 19.87 26.80 -44.10
N LEU A 177 19.94 25.56 -43.62
CA LEU A 177 19.21 25.07 -42.45
C LEU A 177 19.68 25.83 -41.20
N GLN A 178 18.93 26.84 -40.76
CA GLN A 178 19.07 27.38 -39.41
C GLN A 178 17.81 27.06 -38.61
N ARG A 179 18.04 26.29 -37.54
CA ARG A 179 17.23 26.12 -36.33
C ARG A 179 15.74 26.48 -36.47
N ALA A 180 14.90 25.44 -36.48
CA ALA A 180 13.52 25.61 -36.06
C ALA A 180 13.49 25.73 -34.53
N ASP A 181 13.67 26.96 -34.04
CA ASP A 181 13.34 27.30 -32.66
C ASP A 181 11.81 27.25 -32.53
N MET A 182 11.34 26.35 -31.67
CA MET A 182 9.92 26.09 -31.41
C MET A 182 9.35 27.23 -30.55
N TYR A 183 8.73 28.22 -31.18
CA TYR A 183 7.97 29.24 -30.46
C TYR A 183 6.56 28.74 -30.19
N ILE A 184 6.29 28.41 -28.93
CA ILE A 184 4.93 28.26 -28.41
C ILE A 184 4.41 29.67 -28.18
N THR A 185 3.59 30.20 -29.09
CA THR A 185 2.77 31.38 -28.80
C THR A 185 1.48 30.92 -28.16
N GLN A 186 1.31 31.22 -26.87
CA GLN A 186 -0.03 31.31 -26.28
C GLN A 186 -0.75 32.50 -26.89
N GLN A 187 -1.89 32.25 -27.52
CA GLN A 187 -3.14 33.00 -27.33
C GLN A 187 -4.31 32.23 -27.93
#